data_AF-A0A0L0W8E1-F1
#
_entry.id   AF-A0A0L0W8E1-F1
#
_cell.length_a   1.000
_cell.length_b   1.000
_cell.length_c   1.000
_cell.angle_alpha   90.00
_cell.angle_beta   90.00
_cell.angle_gamma   90.00
#
_symmetry.space_group_name_H-M   'P 1'
#
loop_
_entity.id
_entity.type
_entity.pdbx_description
1 polymer ?
#
loop_
_entity_poly.entity_id
_entity_poly.type
_entity_poly.pdbx_seq_one_letter_code
_entity_poly.pdbx_strand_id
1 'polypeptide(L)'
;MLSILPACSFKASPEGLMKVPKFSQENQEIKSVIQKILPKTAKLTAPYNKEELSAIKFIDLDGDNEDEVVAFYKLSVDKDSLRALVLKKENGAWIPKGEMKESGKEFDEVMFKDITGNGRPEIIISSMGGEYKNKGVSMYSYSDDNIVEIFETAYEEMIIADLDNDELPEIVTLKKSDDRLSADLYKYTSEESTIEFINETIVDSPTTIKSIKVGKASKDKTGIFIQTSYEHYGATALLVMEHGQLVNAFYDDEIGLVEKTTSPYAMDPQDIDNDGIIEIPIRQYTAEKTEDVFERNSMVTHWNKWDGGRDLILVKRVYYNDDLKISFDFPSNWDKNITVRCYEESDENNHTSKLISFQYLNSYEYIKYNLLTIYEYNKADIDADKINKLKKNKYVKIGESAQKVYFATLGSTNHSTEFNEKLITIDEVKKNFKILK
;
A
#
# COMPACT_ATOMS: atom_id res chain seq x y z
N MET A 1 -12.97 -56.87 27.17
CA MET A 1 -11.79 -56.08 27.57
C MET A 1 -12.00 -54.66 27.10
N LEU A 2 -12.25 -53.75 28.02
CA LEU A 2 -12.32 -52.31 27.79
C LEU A 2 -11.26 -51.71 28.72
N SER A 3 -10.18 -51.17 28.16
CA SER A 3 -9.07 -50.62 28.93
C SER A 3 -9.30 -49.14 29.17
N ILE A 4 -9.39 -48.76 30.45
CA ILE A 4 -9.49 -47.38 30.94
C ILE A 4 -8.06 -46.89 31.19
N LEU A 5 -7.66 -45.77 30.56
CA LEU A 5 -6.42 -45.07 30.90
C LEU A 5 -6.73 -43.91 31.86
N PRO A 6 -5.95 -43.73 32.95
CA PRO A 6 -6.14 -42.63 33.88
C PRO A 6 -5.51 -41.35 33.34
N ALA A 7 -6.27 -40.25 33.37
CA ALA A 7 -5.74 -38.91 33.16
C ALA A 7 -4.88 -38.50 34.36
N CYS A 8 -3.56 -38.42 34.17
CA CYS A 8 -2.62 -37.93 35.19
C CYS A 8 -2.41 -36.43 35.00
N SER A 9 -2.99 -35.62 35.89
CA SER A 9 -2.83 -34.17 35.93
C SER A 9 -1.48 -33.79 36.56
N PHE A 10 -0.51 -33.37 35.74
CA PHE A 10 0.67 -32.65 36.23
C PHE A 10 0.29 -31.18 36.48
N LYS A 11 0.19 -30.78 37.75
CA LYS A 11 0.22 -29.38 38.17
C LYS A 11 1.68 -28.96 38.34
N ALA A 12 2.26 -28.32 37.33
CA ALA A 12 3.45 -27.49 37.54
C ALA A 12 2.99 -26.16 38.16
N SER A 13 3.59 -25.76 39.28
CA SER A 13 3.28 -24.47 39.91
C SER A 13 3.82 -23.31 39.05
N PRO A 14 3.11 -22.16 38.97
CA PRO A 14 3.47 -21.04 38.09
C PRO A 14 4.76 -20.31 38.46
N GLU A 15 5.35 -20.59 39.63
CA GLU A 15 6.45 -19.82 40.21
C GLU A 15 7.83 -20.14 39.60
N GLY A 16 7.96 -21.18 38.79
CA GLY A 16 9.21 -21.55 38.09
C GLY A 16 9.38 -20.98 36.68
N LEU A 17 8.39 -20.26 36.15
CA LEU A 17 8.36 -19.75 34.76
C LEU A 17 8.60 -18.24 34.64
N MET A 18 8.82 -17.52 35.75
CA MET A 18 9.26 -16.12 35.70
C MET A 18 10.78 -16.04 35.53
N LYS A 19 11.29 -16.38 34.33
CA LYS A 19 12.58 -15.82 33.91
C LYS A 19 12.35 -14.33 33.69
N VAL A 20 13.00 -13.50 34.50
CA VAL A 20 13.20 -12.09 34.18
C VAL A 20 13.71 -12.04 32.73
N PRO A 21 13.10 -11.27 31.82
CA PRO A 21 13.53 -11.25 30.43
C PRO A 21 15.03 -10.96 30.38
N LYS A 22 15.85 -11.81 29.73
CA LYS A 22 17.30 -11.56 29.55
C LYS A 22 17.54 -10.14 29.04
N PHE A 23 16.64 -9.69 28.16
CA PHE A 23 16.56 -8.32 27.66
C PHE A 23 16.60 -7.24 28.75
N SER A 24 15.97 -7.37 29.92
CA SER A 24 15.94 -6.25 30.88
C SER A 24 17.27 -6.02 31.59
N GLN A 25 18.03 -7.07 31.90
CA GLN A 25 19.30 -6.95 32.62
C GLN A 25 20.41 -6.50 31.67
N GLU A 26 20.50 -7.10 30.48
CA GLU A 26 21.46 -6.70 29.46
C GLU A 26 21.19 -5.27 28.95
N ASN A 27 19.91 -4.88 28.82
CA ASN A 27 19.55 -3.49 28.54
C ASN A 27 19.98 -2.51 29.64
N GLN A 28 19.93 -2.90 30.91
CA GLN A 28 20.37 -2.03 32.01
C GLN A 28 21.90 -1.91 32.07
N GLU A 29 22.59 -3.01 31.83
CA GLU A 29 24.05 -3.05 31.73
C GLU A 29 24.53 -2.18 30.57
N ILE A 30 24.02 -2.40 29.36
CA ILE A 30 24.45 -1.63 28.17
C ILE A 30 24.13 -0.14 28.32
N LYS A 31 22.98 0.23 28.88
CA LYS A 31 22.64 1.64 29.14
C LYS A 31 23.65 2.29 30.07
N SER A 32 24.07 1.56 31.10
CA SER A 32 25.08 2.04 32.05
C SER A 32 26.46 2.17 31.40
N VAL A 33 26.81 1.27 30.48
CA VAL A 33 28.06 1.34 29.71
C VAL A 33 28.02 2.52 28.73
N ILE A 34 26.96 2.65 27.94
CA ILE A 34 26.74 3.75 27.00
C ILE A 34 26.82 5.10 27.73
N GLN A 35 26.15 5.26 28.88
CA GLN A 35 26.20 6.51 29.66
C GLN A 35 27.59 6.88 30.16
N LYS A 36 28.50 5.91 30.33
CA LYS A 36 29.89 6.16 30.72
C LYS A 36 30.76 6.52 29.52
N ILE A 37 30.44 5.97 28.34
CA ILE A 37 31.18 6.21 27.10
C ILE A 37 30.79 7.56 26.50
N LEU A 38 29.50 7.87 26.47
CA LEU A 38 28.99 9.07 25.83
C LEU A 38 29.34 10.35 26.62
N PRO A 39 29.61 11.47 25.93
CA PRO A 39 29.84 12.74 26.60
C PRO A 39 28.57 13.22 27.32
N LYS A 40 28.72 14.08 28.34
CA LYS A 40 27.59 14.64 29.10
C LYS A 40 26.57 15.42 28.24
N THR A 41 26.99 15.88 27.06
CA THR A 41 26.15 16.58 26.08
C THR A 41 25.32 15.64 25.20
N ALA A 42 25.56 14.33 25.27
CA ALA A 42 24.84 13.33 24.52
C ALA A 42 23.53 12.95 25.20
N LYS A 43 22.48 12.78 24.39
CA LYS A 43 21.19 12.26 24.81
C LYS A 43 20.76 11.14 23.87
N LEU A 44 20.54 9.94 24.42
CA LEU A 44 19.95 8.84 23.67
C LEU A 44 18.61 9.27 23.04
N THR A 45 18.48 9.03 21.74
CA THR A 45 17.33 9.48 20.95
C THR A 45 16.87 8.35 20.05
N ALA A 46 15.59 8.02 20.11
CA ALA A 46 15.00 7.02 19.22
C ALA A 46 14.62 7.66 17.87
N PRO A 47 14.57 6.88 16.78
CA PRO A 47 13.97 7.31 15.51
C PRO A 47 12.52 7.75 15.67
N TYR A 48 12.06 8.61 14.75
CA TYR A 48 10.71 9.17 14.79
C TYR A 48 9.64 8.16 14.38
N ASN A 49 9.91 7.32 13.37
CA ASN A 49 8.90 6.43 12.79
C ASN A 49 8.41 5.35 13.79
N LYS A 50 7.12 5.02 13.70
CA LYS A 50 6.27 4.45 14.77
C LYS A 50 6.46 2.97 15.07
N GLU A 51 7.14 2.22 14.21
CA GLU A 51 7.31 0.78 14.41
C GLU A 51 8.37 0.48 15.48
N GLU A 52 9.34 1.39 15.68
CA GLU A 52 10.52 1.07 16.48
C GLU A 52 11.06 2.23 17.35
N LEU A 53 10.60 2.29 18.60
CA LEU A 53 10.83 3.43 19.53
C LEU A 53 12.10 3.32 20.41
N SER A 54 13.08 2.48 20.06
CA SER A 54 14.27 2.27 20.89
C SER A 54 15.51 2.95 20.33
N ALA A 55 16.17 3.75 21.17
CA ALA A 55 17.47 4.36 20.89
C ALA A 55 18.65 3.35 20.95
N ILE A 56 18.39 2.09 21.31
CA ILE A 56 19.38 1.02 21.42
C ILE A 56 18.85 -0.19 20.67
N LYS A 57 19.67 -0.75 19.77
CA LYS A 57 19.40 -1.94 18.97
C LYS A 57 20.40 -3.02 19.34
N PHE A 58 19.93 -4.26 19.37
CA PHE A 58 20.75 -5.47 19.46
C PHE A 58 20.56 -6.21 18.16
N ILE A 59 21.65 -6.46 17.44
CA ILE A 59 21.64 -7.11 16.15
C ILE A 59 23.01 -7.68 15.83
N ASP A 60 23.05 -8.92 15.36
CA ASP A 60 24.23 -9.55 14.77
C ASP A 60 24.60 -8.83 13.47
N LEU A 61 25.66 -8.01 13.51
CA LEU A 61 26.14 -7.22 12.37
C LEU A 61 27.27 -7.93 11.62
N ASP A 62 28.03 -8.81 12.27
CA ASP A 62 29.17 -9.49 11.64
C ASP A 62 28.97 -10.98 11.35
N GLY A 63 27.81 -11.54 11.70
CA GLY A 63 27.38 -12.89 11.37
C GLY A 63 27.90 -13.96 12.32
N ASP A 64 28.39 -13.59 13.50
CA ASP A 64 28.95 -14.54 14.49
C ASP A 64 27.90 -15.15 15.43
N ASN A 65 26.62 -14.78 15.29
CA ASN A 65 25.47 -15.14 16.14
C ASN A 65 25.50 -14.52 17.55
N GLU A 66 26.35 -13.53 17.81
CA GLU A 66 26.28 -12.64 18.96
C GLU A 66 25.84 -11.24 18.52
N ASP A 67 24.89 -10.64 19.24
CA ASP A 67 24.39 -9.32 18.87
C ASP A 67 25.41 -8.21 19.22
N GLU A 68 25.79 -7.41 18.24
CA GLU A 68 26.30 -6.07 18.46
C GLU A 68 25.20 -5.13 18.97
N VAL A 69 25.62 -4.00 19.54
CA VAL A 69 24.72 -2.93 19.94
C VAL A 69 24.93 -1.71 19.08
N VAL A 70 23.83 -1.16 18.54
CA VAL A 70 23.82 0.15 17.88
C VAL A 70 23.02 1.14 18.74
N ALA A 71 23.68 2.19 19.22
CA ALA A 71 23.10 3.19 20.11
C ALA A 71 23.01 4.57 19.43
N PHE A 72 21.80 5.11 19.30
CA PHE A 72 21.49 6.37 18.65
C PHE A 72 21.38 7.51 19.66
N TYR A 73 22.06 8.64 19.41
CA TYR A 73 22.05 9.79 20.30
C TYR A 73 22.26 11.11 19.57
N LYS A 74 21.98 12.18 20.30
CA LYS A 74 22.14 13.57 19.85
C LYS A 74 23.07 14.33 20.76
N LEU A 75 24.00 15.07 20.17
CA LEU A 75 24.85 16.03 20.88
C LEU A 75 24.17 17.40 20.93
N SER A 76 24.06 18.00 22.11
CA SER A 76 23.32 19.26 22.29
C SER A 76 23.96 20.52 21.68
N VAL A 77 25.15 20.44 21.09
CA VAL A 77 25.98 21.61 20.73
C VAL A 77 26.41 21.64 19.26
N ASP A 78 26.04 20.64 18.47
CA ASP A 78 26.51 20.47 17.09
C ASP A 78 25.37 20.70 16.07
N LYS A 79 25.69 21.25 14.89
CA LYS A 79 24.75 21.32 13.76
C LYS A 79 24.47 19.94 13.19
N ASP A 80 25.49 19.08 13.19
CA ASP A 80 25.37 17.66 12.87
C ASP A 80 25.35 16.92 14.21
N SER A 81 24.20 16.94 14.87
CA SER A 81 24.10 16.43 16.25
C SER A 81 23.91 14.93 16.35
N LEU A 82 23.47 14.29 15.26
CA LEU A 82 23.04 12.91 15.23
C LEU A 82 24.24 11.97 15.15
N ARG A 83 24.26 10.97 16.02
CA ARG A 83 25.32 9.96 16.12
C ARG A 83 24.74 8.58 16.35
N ALA A 84 25.40 7.57 15.80
CA ALA A 84 25.16 6.18 16.13
C ALA A 84 26.48 5.50 16.54
N LEU A 85 26.49 4.84 17.69
CA LEU A 85 27.67 4.15 18.23
C LEU A 85 27.46 2.64 18.14
N VAL A 86 28.41 1.94 17.54
CA VAL A 86 28.45 0.47 17.53
C VAL A 86 29.31 -0.02 18.69
N LEU A 87 28.80 -1.00 19.43
CA LEU A 87 29.51 -1.70 20.50
C LEU A 87 29.46 -3.20 20.25
N LYS A 88 30.59 -3.88 20.46
CA LYS A 88 30.67 -5.34 20.45
C LYS A 88 31.05 -5.86 21.82
N LYS A 89 30.58 -7.04 22.19
CA LYS A 89 30.92 -7.68 23.46
C LYS A 89 32.22 -8.47 23.31
N GLU A 90 33.24 -8.12 24.09
CA GLU A 90 34.52 -8.82 24.10
C GLU A 90 34.91 -9.16 25.54
N ASN A 91 35.21 -10.43 25.79
CA ASN A 91 35.60 -10.91 27.13
C ASN A 91 34.62 -10.50 28.24
N GLY A 92 33.32 -10.39 27.91
CA GLY A 92 32.26 -9.98 28.84
C GLY A 92 32.11 -8.47 29.04
N ALA A 93 32.84 -7.63 28.32
CA ALA A 93 32.71 -6.18 28.35
C ALA A 93 32.27 -5.61 27.00
N TRP A 94 31.44 -4.57 27.00
CA TRP A 94 31.04 -3.88 25.77
C TRP A 94 32.10 -2.86 25.37
N ILE A 95 32.66 -3.03 24.16
CA ILE A 95 33.76 -2.24 23.61
C ILE A 95 33.24 -1.42 22.42
N PRO A 96 33.46 -0.08 22.39
CA PRO A 96 33.17 0.76 21.24
C PRO A 96 33.94 0.30 20.00
N LYS A 97 33.24 0.12 18.87
CA LYS A 97 33.84 -0.24 17.58
C LYS A 97 33.91 0.93 16.62
N GLY A 98 32.93 1.83 16.67
CA GLY A 98 32.98 3.07 15.90
C GLY A 98 31.74 3.94 16.09
N GLU A 99 31.84 5.19 15.67
CA GLU A 99 30.76 6.18 15.70
C GLU A 99 30.46 6.61 14.25
N MET A 100 29.20 6.50 13.85
CA MET A 100 28.64 7.06 12.62
C MET A 100 28.08 8.45 12.90
N LYS A 101 28.20 9.36 11.92
CA LYS A 101 27.76 10.74 12.05
C LYS A 101 26.73 11.04 10.98
N GLU A 102 25.53 11.41 11.42
CA GLU A 102 24.47 11.75 10.49
C GLU A 102 24.28 13.26 10.40
N SER A 103 24.05 13.70 9.17
CA SER A 103 23.53 15.03 8.87
C SER A 103 22.08 15.15 9.37
N GLY A 104 21.63 16.38 9.64
CA GLY A 104 20.24 16.66 9.99
C GLY A 104 19.96 16.81 11.48
N LYS A 105 18.66 16.86 11.82
CA LYS A 105 18.17 17.21 13.16
C LYS A 105 17.52 16.06 13.88
N GLU A 106 16.81 15.16 13.22
CA GLU A 106 16.16 14.00 13.85
C GLU A 106 16.46 12.75 13.05
N PHE A 107 16.55 11.60 13.74
CA PHE A 107 16.50 10.29 13.08
C PHE A 107 15.06 10.05 12.61
N ASP A 108 14.85 9.81 11.31
CA ASP A 108 13.55 9.47 10.74
C ASP A 108 13.26 7.99 10.98
N GLU A 109 14.12 7.14 10.43
CA GLU A 109 13.98 5.69 10.39
C GLU A 109 15.36 5.03 10.48
N VAL A 110 15.41 3.83 11.05
CA VAL A 110 16.60 2.99 11.07
C VAL A 110 16.17 1.60 10.62
N MET A 111 16.93 1.01 9.71
CA MET A 111 16.71 -0.34 9.22
C MET A 111 18.02 -1.12 9.25
N PHE A 112 17.89 -2.44 9.31
CA PHE A 112 19.01 -3.37 9.19
C PHE A 112 18.63 -4.40 8.13
N LYS A 113 19.38 -4.44 7.03
CA LYS A 113 19.06 -5.27 5.88
C LYS A 113 20.33 -5.64 5.14
N ASP A 114 20.45 -6.88 4.69
CA ASP A 114 21.53 -7.31 3.81
C ASP A 114 21.30 -6.68 2.43
N ILE A 115 22.12 -5.68 2.09
CA ILE A 115 22.12 -4.99 0.80
C ILE A 115 23.24 -5.54 -0.09
N THR A 116 24.33 -6.01 0.52
CA THR A 116 25.52 -6.47 -0.19
C THR A 116 25.46 -7.95 -0.61
N GLY A 117 24.49 -8.71 -0.10
CA GLY A 117 24.33 -10.14 -0.37
C GLY A 117 25.30 -11.02 0.40
N ASN A 118 25.96 -10.49 1.43
CA ASN A 118 27.01 -11.20 2.16
C ASN A 118 26.47 -12.01 3.35
N GLY A 119 25.15 -12.00 3.58
CA GLY A 119 24.47 -12.66 4.69
C GLY A 119 24.46 -11.86 5.99
N ARG A 120 24.99 -10.64 6.00
CA ARG A 120 25.05 -9.74 7.16
C ARG A 120 24.31 -8.44 6.86
N PRO A 121 23.63 -7.85 7.84
CA PRO A 121 22.87 -6.64 7.60
C PRO A 121 23.76 -5.39 7.56
N GLU A 122 23.53 -4.54 6.56
CA GLU A 122 23.98 -3.15 6.60
C GLU A 122 23.10 -2.32 7.56
N ILE A 123 23.71 -1.30 8.16
CA ILE A 123 23.03 -0.32 9.01
C ILE A 123 22.54 0.81 8.10
N ILE A 124 21.23 1.01 8.02
CA ILE A 124 20.61 2.04 7.19
C ILE A 124 20.00 3.08 8.12
N ILE A 125 20.49 4.31 8.06
CA ILE A 125 20.07 5.40 8.94
C ILE A 125 19.49 6.53 8.09
N SER A 126 18.19 6.76 8.26
CA SER A 126 17.50 7.89 7.68
C SER A 126 17.41 9.04 8.68
N SER A 127 17.70 10.25 8.21
CA SER A 127 17.68 11.49 8.99
C SER A 127 16.83 12.56 8.29
N MET A 128 16.42 13.58 9.04
CA MET A 128 15.66 14.72 8.50
C MET A 128 16.12 16.05 9.06
N GLY A 129 16.05 17.11 8.25
CA GLY A 129 16.40 18.48 8.64
C GLY A 129 15.42 19.17 9.62
N GLY A 130 14.27 18.55 9.90
CA GLY A 130 13.17 19.05 10.73
C GLY A 130 11.85 19.23 9.95
N GLU A 131 10.71 19.22 10.65
CA GLU A 131 9.35 19.29 10.05
C GLU A 131 9.08 18.24 8.93
N TYR A 132 9.70 17.06 9.01
CA TYR A 132 9.57 15.95 8.04
C TYR A 132 9.99 16.28 6.61
N LYS A 133 10.87 17.28 6.43
CA LYS A 133 11.41 17.67 5.13
C LYS A 133 12.93 17.54 5.09
N ASN A 134 13.47 17.47 3.88
CA ASN A 134 14.89 17.31 3.60
C ASN A 134 15.43 16.04 4.27
N LYS A 135 14.97 14.88 3.79
CA LYS A 135 15.42 13.59 4.30
C LYS A 135 16.74 13.20 3.62
N GLY A 136 17.60 12.57 4.39
CA GLY A 136 18.83 11.94 3.92
C GLY A 136 18.89 10.51 4.44
N VAL A 137 19.59 9.65 3.72
CA VAL A 137 19.90 8.28 4.16
C VAL A 137 21.39 8.04 4.01
N SER A 138 21.96 7.39 5.01
CA SER A 138 23.32 6.87 5.01
C SER A 138 23.26 5.37 5.23
N MET A 139 24.09 4.59 4.53
CA MET A 139 24.18 3.14 4.71
C MET A 139 25.61 2.75 5.03
N TYR A 140 25.76 1.88 6.03
CA TYR A 140 27.06 1.46 6.53
C TYR A 140 27.17 -0.07 6.54
N SER A 141 28.29 -0.57 6.02
CA SER A 141 28.67 -1.97 6.20
C SER A 141 29.60 -2.11 7.41
N TYR A 142 29.43 -3.19 8.17
CA TYR A 142 30.24 -3.51 9.34
C TYR A 142 30.97 -4.83 9.10
N SER A 143 32.30 -4.80 9.14
CA SER A 143 33.13 -6.00 9.02
C SER A 143 34.48 -5.80 9.67
N ASP A 144 35.03 -6.87 10.28
CA ASP A 144 36.33 -6.85 10.93
C ASP A 144 36.50 -5.67 11.89
N ASP A 145 35.48 -5.41 12.71
CA ASP A 145 35.41 -4.27 13.66
C ASP A 145 35.45 -2.87 13.02
N ASN A 146 35.34 -2.77 11.70
CA ASN A 146 35.33 -1.50 10.97
C ASN A 146 33.93 -1.19 10.43
N ILE A 147 33.57 0.09 10.52
CA ILE A 147 32.34 0.64 9.93
C ILE A 147 32.75 1.46 8.71
N VAL A 148 32.17 1.13 7.56
CA VAL A 148 32.42 1.85 6.31
C VAL A 148 31.10 2.36 5.75
N GLU A 149 31.02 3.66 5.48
CA GLU A 149 29.90 4.24 4.74
C GLU A 149 30.00 3.81 3.28
N ILE A 150 28.96 3.16 2.78
CA ILE A 150 28.89 2.63 1.42
C ILE A 150 27.84 3.37 0.56
N PHE A 151 27.07 4.27 1.16
CA PHE A 151 26.05 5.05 0.47
C PHE A 151 25.61 6.26 1.31
N GLU A 152 25.42 7.40 0.65
CA GLU A 152 24.74 8.56 1.22
C GLU A 152 23.95 9.26 0.11
N THR A 153 22.67 9.57 0.34
CA THR A 153 21.88 10.36 -0.61
C THR A 153 20.71 11.08 0.06
N ALA A 154 20.20 12.12 -0.60
CA ALA A 154 18.96 12.80 -0.21
C ALA A 154 17.76 12.22 -0.96
N TYR A 155 16.60 12.18 -0.31
CA TYR A 155 15.38 11.60 -0.87
C TYR A 155 14.11 12.25 -0.31
N GLU A 156 12.99 12.07 -1.02
CA GLU A 156 11.64 12.33 -0.49
C GLU A 156 10.98 11.03 -0.02
N GLU A 157 11.04 9.99 -0.86
CA GLU A 157 10.65 8.62 -0.53
C GLU A 157 11.76 7.65 -0.95
N MET A 158 11.91 6.54 -0.23
CA MET A 158 12.93 5.52 -0.51
C MET A 158 12.27 4.13 -0.53
N ILE A 159 12.64 3.34 -1.53
CA ILE A 159 12.20 1.96 -1.72
C ILE A 159 13.45 1.08 -1.75
N ILE A 160 13.45 0.00 -0.97
CA ILE A 160 14.52 -1.00 -0.97
C ILE A 160 13.91 -2.37 -1.25
N ALA A 161 14.04 -2.87 -2.47
CA ALA A 161 13.38 -4.09 -2.93
C ALA A 161 14.17 -4.78 -4.04
N ASP A 162 14.04 -6.11 -4.12
CA ASP A 162 14.54 -6.90 -5.25
C ASP A 162 13.60 -6.72 -6.45
N LEU A 163 14.04 -5.95 -7.43
CA LEU A 163 13.27 -5.55 -8.61
C LEU A 163 13.61 -6.38 -9.85
N ASP A 164 14.82 -6.93 -9.94
CA ASP A 164 15.25 -7.78 -11.06
C ASP A 164 15.26 -9.29 -10.74
N ASN A 165 14.88 -9.67 -9.52
CA ASN A 165 14.83 -11.04 -8.98
C ASN A 165 16.21 -11.71 -8.88
N ASP A 166 17.27 -10.95 -8.57
CA ASP A 166 18.63 -11.45 -8.33
C ASP A 166 18.91 -11.81 -6.85
N GLU A 167 17.89 -11.75 -5.99
CA GLU A 167 17.93 -11.93 -4.53
C GLU A 167 18.65 -10.80 -3.77
N LEU A 168 19.20 -9.79 -4.46
CA LEU A 168 19.74 -8.58 -3.87
C LEU A 168 18.73 -7.42 -4.03
N PRO A 169 18.62 -6.52 -3.04
CA PRO A 169 17.74 -5.39 -3.17
C PRO A 169 18.36 -4.25 -3.96
N GLU A 170 17.61 -3.71 -4.92
CA GLU A 170 17.81 -2.38 -5.47
C GLU A 170 17.37 -1.30 -4.47
N ILE A 171 17.98 -0.12 -4.58
CA ILE A 171 17.57 1.07 -3.86
C ILE A 171 17.01 2.07 -4.87
N VAL A 172 15.78 2.50 -4.68
CA VAL A 172 15.13 3.53 -5.49
C VAL A 172 14.78 4.72 -4.61
N THR A 173 15.24 5.92 -4.97
CA THR A 173 14.85 7.15 -4.28
C THR A 173 14.01 8.03 -5.17
N LEU A 174 12.94 8.61 -4.61
CA LEU A 174 12.12 9.59 -5.31
C LEU A 174 12.60 10.99 -4.98
N LYS A 175 12.72 11.81 -6.03
CA LYS A 175 13.14 13.21 -5.94
C LYS A 175 12.09 14.10 -6.57
N LYS A 176 11.64 15.09 -5.81
CA LYS A 176 10.73 16.11 -6.30
C LYS A 176 11.49 17.39 -6.63
N SER A 177 11.38 17.80 -7.88
CA SER A 177 11.85 19.10 -8.37
C SER A 177 10.66 19.97 -8.76
N ASP A 178 10.92 21.23 -9.12
CA ASP A 178 9.89 22.14 -9.61
C ASP A 178 9.25 21.64 -10.91
N ASP A 179 9.98 20.86 -11.73
CA ASP A 179 9.56 20.47 -13.08
C ASP A 179 9.18 19.00 -13.22
N ARG A 180 9.54 18.13 -12.27
CA ARG A 180 9.19 16.70 -12.32
C ARG A 180 9.29 15.99 -10.96
N LEU A 181 8.61 14.86 -10.86
CA LEU A 181 8.93 13.79 -9.91
C LEU A 181 9.79 12.76 -10.66
N SER A 182 11.01 12.52 -10.19
CA SER A 182 11.91 11.49 -10.74
C SER A 182 12.24 10.40 -9.72
N ALA A 183 12.72 9.28 -10.23
CA ALA A 183 13.19 8.14 -9.46
C ALA A 183 14.63 7.81 -9.88
N ASP A 184 15.54 7.76 -8.92
CA ASP A 184 16.91 7.32 -9.11
C ASP A 184 17.04 5.86 -8.69
N LEU A 185 17.71 5.05 -9.52
CA LEU A 185 18.08 3.68 -9.21
C LEU A 185 19.53 3.62 -8.73
N TYR A 186 19.76 2.87 -7.66
CA TYR A 186 21.08 2.51 -7.17
C TYR A 186 21.19 1.00 -6.94
N LYS A 187 22.37 0.44 -7.23
CA LYS A 187 22.71 -0.98 -6.98
C LYS A 187 24.06 -1.08 -6.29
N TYR A 188 24.22 -2.08 -5.43
CA TYR A 188 25.51 -2.43 -4.87
C TYR A 188 26.44 -3.01 -5.94
N THR A 189 27.70 -2.56 -5.97
CA THR A 189 28.75 -3.10 -6.82
C THR A 189 29.86 -3.70 -5.95
N SER A 190 30.14 -4.99 -6.16
CA SER A 190 31.20 -5.68 -5.41
C SER A 190 32.61 -5.20 -5.79
N GLU A 191 32.79 -4.68 -7.01
CA GLU A 191 34.08 -4.18 -7.52
C GLU A 191 34.59 -2.98 -6.70
N GLU A 192 33.72 -2.00 -6.44
CA GLU A 192 34.04 -0.80 -5.68
C GLU A 192 33.59 -0.89 -4.20
N SER A 193 32.90 -1.98 -3.83
CA SER A 193 32.33 -2.19 -2.49
C SER A 193 31.46 -1.03 -2.02
N THR A 194 30.68 -0.46 -2.95
CA THR A 194 29.85 0.73 -2.74
C THR A 194 28.50 0.58 -3.45
N ILE A 195 27.56 1.45 -3.15
CA ILE A 195 26.28 1.54 -3.87
C ILE A 195 26.39 2.65 -4.92
N GLU A 196 26.19 2.27 -6.18
CA GLU A 196 26.37 3.14 -7.34
C GLU A 196 25.03 3.55 -7.96
N PHE A 197 24.98 4.79 -8.46
CA PHE A 197 23.88 5.28 -9.27
C PHE A 197 23.89 4.60 -10.65
N ILE A 198 22.74 4.04 -11.04
CA ILE A 198 22.58 3.34 -12.32
C ILE A 198 21.91 4.24 -13.36
N ASN A 199 20.71 4.73 -13.06
CA ASN A 199 19.99 5.65 -13.94
C ASN A 199 18.89 6.41 -13.18
N GLU A 200 18.39 7.47 -13.82
CA GLU A 200 17.17 8.18 -13.42
C GLU A 200 16.05 7.83 -14.41
N THR A 201 14.80 7.75 -13.94
CA THR A 201 13.59 7.78 -14.78
C THR A 201 12.60 8.82 -14.27
N ILE A 202 11.81 9.40 -15.17
CA ILE A 202 10.72 10.27 -14.78
C ILE A 202 9.55 9.42 -14.29
N VAL A 203 9.02 9.76 -13.12
CA VAL A 203 7.82 9.13 -12.56
C VAL A 203 6.59 9.81 -13.12
N ASP A 204 6.54 11.14 -12.99
CA ASP A 204 5.41 11.94 -13.45
C ASP A 204 5.77 13.43 -13.46
N SER A 205 4.87 14.25 -14.01
CA SER A 205 4.88 15.70 -13.79
C SER A 205 4.76 16.04 -12.30
N PRO A 206 5.16 17.24 -11.83
CA PRO A 206 5.13 17.62 -10.41
C PRO A 206 3.79 17.32 -9.77
N THR A 207 3.81 16.47 -8.76
CA THR A 207 2.59 15.88 -8.20
C THR A 207 2.77 15.58 -6.71
N THR A 208 1.69 15.18 -6.06
CA THR A 208 1.75 14.68 -4.69
C THR A 208 1.73 13.16 -4.73
N ILE A 209 2.71 12.53 -4.10
CA ILE A 209 2.71 11.08 -3.88
C ILE A 209 1.63 10.76 -2.85
N LYS A 210 0.73 9.83 -3.19
CA LYS A 210 -0.34 9.37 -2.30
C LYS A 210 -0.01 8.04 -1.65
N SER A 211 0.54 7.12 -2.43
CA SER A 211 0.95 5.81 -1.96
C SER A 211 2.03 5.24 -2.88
N ILE A 212 2.85 4.36 -2.31
CA ILE A 212 3.85 3.57 -3.02
C ILE A 212 3.61 2.13 -2.64
N LYS A 213 3.59 1.23 -3.62
CA LYS A 213 3.44 -0.20 -3.40
C LYS A 213 4.44 -0.97 -4.27
N VAL A 214 5.21 -1.85 -3.65
CA VAL A 214 6.04 -2.81 -4.35
C VAL A 214 5.29 -4.14 -4.45
N GLY A 215 5.31 -4.78 -5.62
CA GLY A 215 4.78 -6.12 -5.80
C GLY A 215 4.89 -6.58 -7.24
N LYS A 216 4.29 -7.73 -7.57
CA LYS A 216 4.38 -8.29 -8.93
C LYS A 216 3.53 -7.47 -9.90
N ALA A 217 4.18 -6.95 -10.94
CA ALA A 217 3.56 -6.27 -12.07
C ALA A 217 3.18 -7.24 -13.20
N SER A 218 3.92 -8.35 -13.29
CA SER A 218 3.60 -9.53 -14.10
C SER A 218 4.06 -10.78 -13.32
N LYS A 219 3.92 -11.97 -13.92
CA LYS A 219 4.38 -13.23 -13.29
C LYS A 219 5.87 -13.24 -12.96
N ASP A 220 6.66 -12.52 -13.75
CA ASP A 220 8.12 -12.51 -13.75
C ASP A 220 8.72 -11.16 -13.33
N LYS A 221 7.95 -10.08 -13.32
CA LYS A 221 8.46 -8.74 -13.00
C LYS A 221 7.89 -8.22 -11.68
N THR A 222 8.79 -7.81 -10.80
CA THR A 222 8.47 -6.96 -9.66
C THR A 222 8.43 -5.50 -10.15
N GLY A 223 7.48 -4.72 -9.65
CA GLY A 223 7.35 -3.31 -10.01
C GLY A 223 7.02 -2.44 -8.81
N ILE A 224 7.32 -1.15 -8.94
CA ILE A 224 6.97 -0.10 -7.99
C ILE A 224 5.80 0.69 -8.56
N PHE A 225 4.65 0.56 -7.92
CA PHE A 225 3.43 1.29 -8.24
C PHE A 225 3.38 2.57 -7.40
N ILE A 226 3.43 3.72 -8.07
CA ILE A 226 3.43 5.03 -7.41
C ILE A 226 2.13 5.73 -7.77
N GLN A 227 1.23 5.85 -6.79
CA GLN A 227 -0.01 6.60 -6.96
C GLN A 227 0.28 8.09 -6.75
N THR A 228 0.03 8.86 -7.79
CA THR A 228 0.19 10.32 -7.80
C THR A 228 -1.17 11.00 -7.80
N SER A 229 -1.24 12.24 -7.32
CA SER A 229 -2.43 13.07 -7.40
C SER A 229 -2.11 14.52 -7.73
N TYR A 230 -2.87 15.02 -8.69
CA TYR A 230 -3.02 16.42 -9.07
C TYR A 230 -4.26 17.02 -8.40
N GLU A 231 -4.55 18.30 -8.64
CA GLU A 231 -5.70 18.97 -8.03
C GLU A 231 -7.05 18.28 -8.34
N HIS A 232 -7.19 17.68 -9.53
CA HIS A 232 -8.48 17.17 -10.04
C HIS A 232 -8.43 15.74 -10.62
N TYR A 233 -7.26 15.11 -10.59
CA TYR A 233 -7.06 13.75 -11.10
C TYR A 233 -5.84 13.12 -10.42
N GLY A 234 -5.62 11.84 -10.62
CA GLY A 234 -4.39 11.14 -10.24
C GLY A 234 -4.00 10.14 -11.30
N ALA A 235 -2.79 9.61 -11.19
CA ALA A 235 -2.28 8.58 -12.08
C ALA A 235 -1.52 7.53 -11.26
N THR A 236 -1.29 6.38 -11.87
CA THR A 236 -0.41 5.34 -11.32
C THR A 236 0.79 5.21 -12.24
N ALA A 237 1.96 5.63 -11.79
CA ALA A 237 3.21 5.27 -12.46
C ALA A 237 3.59 3.83 -12.08
N LEU A 238 4.18 3.10 -13.01
CA LEU A 238 4.71 1.76 -12.80
C LEU A 238 6.17 1.76 -13.20
N LEU A 239 7.07 1.66 -12.21
CA LEU A 239 8.50 1.51 -12.45
C LEU A 239 8.87 0.04 -12.42
N VAL A 240 9.61 -0.42 -13.43
CA VAL A 240 10.07 -1.80 -13.59
C VAL A 240 11.52 -1.82 -14.06
N MET A 241 12.23 -2.91 -13.77
CA MET A 241 13.58 -3.13 -14.30
C MET A 241 13.51 -3.68 -15.73
N GLU A 242 14.18 -2.99 -16.65
CA GLU A 242 14.38 -3.42 -18.04
C GLU A 242 15.86 -3.32 -18.39
N HIS A 243 16.47 -4.44 -18.78
CA HIS A 243 17.88 -4.49 -19.19
C HIS A 243 18.85 -3.83 -18.16
N GLY A 244 18.56 -4.02 -16.86
CA GLY A 244 19.37 -3.46 -15.77
C GLY A 244 19.12 -1.98 -15.48
N GLN A 245 18.10 -1.36 -16.07
CA GLN A 245 17.73 0.03 -15.84
C GLN A 245 16.30 0.14 -15.30
N LEU A 246 16.05 1.13 -14.45
CA LEU A 246 14.70 1.44 -13.98
C LEU A 246 13.97 2.25 -15.05
N VAL A 247 12.81 1.77 -15.49
CA VAL A 247 12.00 2.40 -16.54
C VAL A 247 10.57 2.58 -16.05
N ASN A 248 9.97 3.73 -16.36
CA ASN A 248 8.53 3.94 -16.19
C ASN A 248 7.76 3.38 -17.39
N ALA A 249 6.91 2.37 -17.18
CA ALA A 249 6.17 1.68 -18.23
C ALA A 249 5.16 2.58 -18.97
N PHE A 250 4.70 3.66 -18.33
CA PHE A 250 3.58 4.47 -18.83
C PHE A 250 3.91 5.96 -19.01
N TYR A 251 5.12 6.40 -18.70
CA TYR A 251 5.51 7.78 -18.96
C TYR A 251 5.67 8.00 -20.47
N ASP A 252 5.04 9.05 -20.97
CA ASP A 252 5.14 9.47 -22.36
C ASP A 252 5.93 10.77 -22.46
N ASP A 253 7.11 10.70 -23.08
CA ASP A 253 8.02 11.83 -23.23
C ASP A 253 7.47 12.94 -24.13
N GLU A 254 6.56 12.62 -25.08
CA GLU A 254 6.02 13.61 -26.02
C GLU A 254 5.04 14.55 -25.31
N ILE A 255 4.27 14.03 -24.36
CA ILE A 255 3.26 14.78 -23.60
C ILE A 255 3.70 15.11 -22.15
N GLY A 256 4.75 14.47 -21.65
CA GLY A 256 5.35 14.73 -20.34
C GLY A 256 4.55 14.23 -19.13
N LEU A 257 3.71 13.21 -19.30
CA LEU A 257 2.82 12.73 -18.23
C LEU A 257 2.41 11.26 -18.41
N VAL A 258 1.84 10.68 -17.36
CA VAL A 258 1.31 9.30 -17.34
C VAL A 258 -0.18 9.26 -17.74
N GLU A 259 -0.48 9.35 -19.04
CA GLU A 259 -1.86 9.47 -19.52
C GLU A 259 -2.67 8.18 -19.30
N LYS A 260 -2.04 7.02 -19.56
CA LYS A 260 -2.71 5.71 -19.62
C LYS A 260 -3.44 5.31 -18.34
N THR A 261 -2.94 5.74 -17.20
CA THR A 261 -3.49 5.43 -15.87
C THR A 261 -4.17 6.63 -15.22
N THR A 262 -4.30 7.75 -15.95
CA THR A 262 -4.96 8.95 -15.44
C THR A 262 -6.43 8.67 -15.12
N SER A 263 -6.83 9.08 -13.92
CA SER A 263 -8.14 8.83 -13.34
C SER A 263 -8.61 10.08 -12.59
N PRO A 264 -9.89 10.50 -12.68
CA PRO A 264 -10.42 11.65 -11.93
C PRO A 264 -10.26 11.53 -10.41
N TYR A 265 -10.13 10.30 -9.90
CA TYR A 265 -9.81 10.04 -8.51
C TYR A 265 -8.72 8.99 -8.39
N ALA A 266 -7.69 9.32 -7.61
CA ALA A 266 -6.66 8.39 -7.22
C ALA A 266 -7.25 7.25 -6.39
N MET A 267 -6.87 6.02 -6.73
CA MET A 267 -7.21 4.81 -5.98
C MET A 267 -5.97 3.93 -5.94
N ASP A 268 -5.73 3.25 -4.83
CA ASP A 268 -4.50 2.49 -4.67
C ASP A 268 -4.53 1.21 -5.52
N PRO A 269 -3.42 0.91 -6.23
CA PRO A 269 -3.23 -0.38 -6.89
C PRO A 269 -3.33 -1.54 -5.91
N GLN A 270 -3.96 -2.63 -6.33
CA GLN A 270 -4.22 -3.78 -5.47
C GLN A 270 -4.42 -5.03 -6.31
N ASP A 271 -3.96 -6.18 -5.80
CA ASP A 271 -4.37 -7.50 -6.30
C ASP A 271 -5.84 -7.76 -5.92
N ILE A 272 -6.75 -7.61 -6.89
CA ILE A 272 -8.20 -7.69 -6.71
C ILE A 272 -8.79 -9.05 -7.09
N ASP A 273 -8.02 -9.93 -7.72
CA ASP A 273 -8.42 -11.29 -8.09
C ASP A 273 -7.63 -12.39 -7.35
N ASN A 274 -6.65 -12.00 -6.53
CA ASN A 274 -5.78 -12.84 -5.71
C ASN A 274 -4.91 -13.79 -6.54
N ASP A 275 -4.50 -13.38 -7.74
CA ASP A 275 -3.55 -14.15 -8.55
C ASP A 275 -2.08 -13.79 -8.32
N GLY A 276 -1.83 -12.85 -7.40
CA GLY A 276 -0.52 -12.37 -7.01
C GLY A 276 -0.01 -11.19 -7.83
N ILE A 277 -0.72 -10.76 -8.89
CA ILE A 277 -0.36 -9.62 -9.73
C ILE A 277 -1.20 -8.41 -9.33
N ILE A 278 -0.56 -7.26 -9.16
CA ILE A 278 -1.25 -6.03 -8.78
C ILE A 278 -2.00 -5.43 -9.97
N GLU A 279 -3.29 -5.13 -9.81
CA GLU A 279 -4.05 -4.33 -10.77
C GLU A 279 -4.03 -2.82 -10.46
N ILE A 280 -4.09 -2.06 -11.55
CA ILE A 280 -4.14 -0.60 -11.58
C ILE A 280 -5.60 -0.15 -11.76
N PRO A 281 -6.18 0.58 -10.78
CA PRO A 281 -7.53 1.09 -10.87
C PRO A 281 -7.60 2.38 -11.69
N ILE A 282 -8.51 2.44 -12.65
CA ILE A 282 -8.83 3.64 -13.42
C ILE A 282 -10.32 3.91 -13.28
N ARG A 283 -10.69 5.02 -12.61
CA ARG A 283 -12.09 5.43 -12.54
C ARG A 283 -12.47 6.15 -13.83
N GLN A 284 -13.58 5.72 -14.41
CA GLN A 284 -14.12 6.34 -15.61
C GLN A 284 -15.59 6.66 -15.39
N TYR A 285 -16.03 7.80 -15.90
CA TYR A 285 -17.45 8.07 -16.03
C TYR A 285 -18.07 7.02 -16.95
N THR A 286 -19.27 6.58 -16.62
CA THR A 286 -20.05 5.74 -17.54
C THR A 286 -20.43 6.53 -18.82
N ALA A 287 -20.98 5.86 -19.84
CA ALA A 287 -21.17 6.41 -21.19
C ALA A 287 -21.94 7.75 -21.31
N GLU A 288 -22.48 8.29 -20.22
CA GLU A 288 -23.17 9.57 -20.20
C GLU A 288 -22.31 10.67 -19.54
N LYS A 289 -21.93 11.68 -20.32
CA LYS A 289 -21.55 13.01 -19.82
C LYS A 289 -22.78 13.91 -19.94
N THR A 290 -23.67 13.92 -18.96
CA THR A 290 -24.67 14.98 -18.84
C THR A 290 -24.14 16.07 -17.92
N GLU A 291 -24.45 17.34 -18.24
CA GLU A 291 -24.00 18.53 -17.52
C GLU A 291 -24.39 18.53 -16.02
N ASP A 292 -25.33 17.68 -15.63
CA ASP A 292 -25.87 17.54 -14.26
C ASP A 292 -25.28 16.38 -13.43
N VAL A 293 -24.31 15.61 -13.95
CA VAL A 293 -23.81 14.38 -13.29
C VAL A 293 -22.30 14.45 -13.02
N PHE A 294 -21.89 15.40 -12.19
CA PHE A 294 -20.57 15.40 -11.54
C PHE A 294 -20.59 14.63 -10.21
N GLU A 295 -21.48 13.65 -10.06
CA GLU A 295 -21.51 12.82 -8.87
C GLU A 295 -20.49 11.69 -8.99
N ARG A 296 -19.58 11.58 -8.02
CA ARG A 296 -18.67 10.43 -7.81
C ARG A 296 -19.38 9.08 -7.97
N ASN A 297 -20.68 9.04 -7.67
CA ASN A 297 -21.56 7.88 -7.70
C ASN A 297 -21.97 7.42 -9.10
N SER A 298 -21.48 8.03 -10.19
CA SER A 298 -21.74 7.62 -11.58
C SER A 298 -20.49 7.10 -12.31
N MET A 299 -19.42 6.83 -11.56
CA MET A 299 -18.16 6.28 -12.06
C MET A 299 -18.06 4.78 -11.84
N VAL A 300 -17.37 4.10 -12.75
CA VAL A 300 -17.00 2.69 -12.64
C VAL A 300 -15.48 2.58 -12.60
N THR A 301 -14.98 1.75 -11.68
CA THR A 301 -13.54 1.46 -11.59
C THR A 301 -13.20 0.31 -12.53
N HIS A 302 -12.28 0.57 -13.44
CA HIS A 302 -11.68 -0.42 -14.32
C HIS A 302 -10.39 -0.90 -13.65
N TRP A 303 -10.33 -2.17 -13.28
CA TRP A 303 -9.13 -2.79 -12.72
C TRP A 303 -8.36 -3.45 -13.86
N ASN A 304 -7.10 -3.04 -14.05
CA ASN A 304 -6.31 -3.46 -15.20
C ASN A 304 -4.96 -4.05 -14.77
N LYS A 305 -4.51 -5.09 -15.47
CA LYS A 305 -3.13 -5.59 -15.39
C LYS A 305 -2.26 -4.88 -16.41
N TRP A 306 -0.98 -4.77 -16.10
CA TRP A 306 0.01 -4.37 -17.08
C TRP A 306 0.19 -5.47 -18.14
N ASP A 307 0.33 -5.09 -19.40
CA ASP A 307 0.50 -6.02 -20.52
C ASP A 307 1.97 -6.45 -20.75
N GLY A 308 2.92 -5.84 -20.02
CA GLY A 308 4.35 -6.00 -20.22
C GLY A 308 4.97 -4.95 -21.18
N GLY A 309 4.15 -4.04 -21.72
CA GLY A 309 4.55 -2.96 -22.62
C GLY A 309 4.04 -1.61 -22.15
N ARG A 310 3.28 -0.90 -22.99
CA ARG A 310 2.74 0.44 -22.70
C ARG A 310 1.22 0.46 -22.53
N ASP A 311 0.57 -0.70 -22.59
CA ASP A 311 -0.88 -0.82 -22.56
C ASP A 311 -1.35 -1.57 -21.30
N LEU A 312 -2.68 -1.71 -21.20
CA LEU A 312 -3.37 -2.25 -20.04
C LEU A 312 -4.37 -3.31 -20.49
N ILE A 313 -4.45 -4.39 -19.72
CA ILE A 313 -5.40 -5.47 -19.92
C ILE A 313 -6.49 -5.34 -18.85
N LEU A 314 -7.71 -5.04 -19.27
CA LEU A 314 -8.85 -4.97 -18.36
C LEU A 314 -9.14 -6.35 -17.76
N VAL A 315 -9.11 -6.45 -16.42
CA VAL A 315 -9.47 -7.65 -15.66
C VAL A 315 -10.95 -7.64 -15.31
N LYS A 316 -11.42 -6.56 -14.68
CA LYS A 316 -12.83 -6.42 -14.29
C LYS A 316 -13.25 -4.97 -14.12
N ARG A 317 -14.55 -4.74 -14.17
CA ARG A 317 -15.20 -3.47 -13.85
C ARG A 317 -15.94 -3.60 -12.53
N VAL A 318 -15.79 -2.63 -11.64
CA VAL A 318 -16.46 -2.61 -10.34
C VAL A 318 -17.06 -1.25 -10.09
N TYR A 319 -18.34 -1.23 -9.74
CA TYR A 319 -18.99 -0.05 -9.21
C TYR A 319 -18.83 -0.01 -7.70
N TYR A 320 -18.31 1.10 -7.18
CA TYR A 320 -18.21 1.35 -5.75
C TYR A 320 -19.13 2.51 -5.38
N ASN A 321 -19.87 2.35 -4.28
CA ASN A 321 -20.62 3.44 -3.67
C ASN A 321 -20.22 3.54 -2.20
N ASP A 322 -19.38 4.53 -1.90
CA ASP A 322 -18.80 4.71 -0.57
C ASP A 322 -19.82 5.22 0.45
N ASP A 323 -20.87 5.91 0.00
CA ASP A 323 -21.96 6.41 0.85
C ASP A 323 -22.86 5.27 1.34
N LEU A 324 -23.16 4.31 0.45
CA LEU A 324 -23.96 3.14 0.73
C LEU A 324 -23.15 1.95 1.27
N LYS A 325 -21.81 2.07 1.28
CA LYS A 325 -20.87 1.00 1.67
C LYS A 325 -21.14 -0.29 0.90
N ILE A 326 -21.27 -0.19 -0.43
CA ILE A 326 -21.43 -1.36 -1.29
C ILE A 326 -20.47 -1.33 -2.47
N SER A 327 -20.26 -2.51 -3.05
CA SER A 327 -19.69 -2.65 -4.39
C SER A 327 -20.49 -3.66 -5.21
N PHE A 328 -20.43 -3.49 -6.52
CA PHE A 328 -21.03 -4.40 -7.49
C PHE A 328 -20.03 -4.69 -8.62
N ASP A 329 -19.60 -5.94 -8.71
CA ASP A 329 -18.73 -6.43 -9.79
C ASP A 329 -19.57 -6.54 -11.08
N PHE A 330 -19.15 -5.87 -12.16
CA PHE A 330 -19.88 -5.96 -13.41
C PHE A 330 -19.78 -7.38 -13.99
N PRO A 331 -20.92 -7.99 -14.34
CA PRO A 331 -20.96 -9.20 -15.16
C PRO A 331 -20.11 -9.06 -16.43
N SER A 332 -19.52 -10.15 -16.93
CA SER A 332 -18.64 -10.12 -18.10
C SER A 332 -19.36 -9.74 -19.40
N ASN A 333 -20.69 -9.93 -19.46
CA ASN A 333 -21.51 -9.47 -20.59
C ASN A 333 -21.76 -7.95 -20.57
N TRP A 334 -21.46 -7.25 -19.47
CA TRP A 334 -21.60 -5.79 -19.36
C TRP A 334 -20.37 -5.07 -19.92
N ASP A 335 -20.59 -4.15 -20.84
CA ASP A 335 -19.54 -3.40 -21.53
C ASP A 335 -19.63 -1.89 -21.21
N LYS A 336 -18.94 -1.08 -22.01
CA LYS A 336 -18.89 0.38 -21.86
C LYS A 336 -20.24 1.08 -22.00
N ASN A 337 -21.27 0.42 -22.54
CA ASN A 337 -22.59 1.00 -22.74
C ASN A 337 -23.47 0.92 -21.48
N ILE A 338 -22.95 0.38 -20.36
CA ILE A 338 -23.66 0.39 -19.09
C ILE A 338 -23.44 1.73 -18.37
N THR A 339 -24.56 2.39 -18.04
CA THR A 339 -24.59 3.59 -17.22
C THR A 339 -25.08 3.29 -15.82
N VAL A 340 -24.56 4.01 -14.83
CA VAL A 340 -24.98 3.88 -13.43
C VAL A 340 -25.51 5.22 -12.95
N ARG A 341 -26.67 5.20 -12.29
CA ARG A 341 -27.26 6.38 -11.67
C ARG A 341 -27.66 6.09 -10.23
N CYS A 342 -27.33 7.00 -9.33
CA CYS A 342 -27.84 7.01 -7.96
C CYS A 342 -28.96 8.04 -7.85
N TYR A 343 -30.03 7.73 -7.12
CA TYR A 343 -31.06 8.70 -6.75
C TYR A 343 -31.75 8.30 -5.45
N GLU A 344 -32.45 9.27 -4.86
CA GLU A 344 -33.25 9.08 -3.65
C GLU A 344 -34.74 9.06 -4.02
N GLU A 345 -35.49 8.16 -3.39
CA GLU A 345 -36.94 8.07 -3.52
C GLU A 345 -37.56 8.00 -2.14
N SER A 346 -38.52 8.90 -1.85
CA SER A 346 -39.27 8.91 -0.60
C SER A 346 -40.60 8.20 -0.77
N ASP A 347 -40.96 7.34 0.19
CA ASP A 347 -42.29 6.73 0.24
C ASP A 347 -43.35 7.70 0.80
N GLU A 348 -44.62 7.27 0.77
CA GLU A 348 -45.77 8.04 1.27
C GLU A 348 -45.65 8.45 2.76
N ASN A 349 -44.74 7.81 3.51
CA ASN A 349 -44.45 8.09 4.92
C ASN A 349 -43.17 8.92 5.09
N ASN A 350 -42.63 9.51 4.03
CA ASN A 350 -41.36 10.25 3.99
C ASN A 350 -40.13 9.43 4.39
N HIS A 351 -40.17 8.09 4.30
CA HIS A 351 -38.93 7.31 4.41
C HIS A 351 -38.16 7.38 3.10
N THR A 352 -36.96 7.97 3.14
CA THR A 352 -36.06 8.05 2.00
C THR A 352 -35.34 6.71 1.79
N SER A 353 -35.47 6.15 0.59
CA SER A 353 -34.66 5.04 0.11
C SER A 353 -33.63 5.55 -0.89
N LYS A 354 -32.40 5.07 -0.77
CA LYS A 354 -31.35 5.31 -1.76
C LYS A 354 -31.32 4.13 -2.71
N LEU A 355 -31.23 4.41 -4.00
CA LEU A 355 -31.24 3.36 -4.99
C LEU A 355 -30.25 3.64 -6.13
N ILE A 356 -29.72 2.56 -6.68
CA ILE A 356 -28.75 2.56 -7.76
C ILE A 356 -29.34 1.82 -8.94
N SER A 357 -29.42 2.47 -10.08
CA SER A 357 -29.91 1.92 -11.33
C SER A 357 -28.76 1.70 -12.31
N PHE A 358 -28.59 0.46 -12.75
CA PHE A 358 -27.69 0.07 -13.83
C PHE A 358 -28.51 -0.07 -15.11
N GLN A 359 -28.14 0.67 -16.14
CA GLN A 359 -28.92 0.79 -17.36
C GLN A 359 -28.05 0.54 -18.59
N TYR A 360 -28.58 -0.17 -19.59
CA TYR A 360 -27.98 -0.26 -20.91
C TYR A 360 -28.36 0.97 -21.73
N LEU A 361 -27.37 1.71 -22.23
CA LEU A 361 -27.56 2.78 -23.19
C LEU A 361 -27.44 2.22 -24.61
N ASN A 362 -28.57 2.19 -25.33
CA ASN A 362 -28.54 1.91 -26.76
C ASN A 362 -27.99 3.13 -27.50
N SER A 363 -26.77 3.03 -28.05
CA SER A 363 -26.10 4.14 -28.73
C SER A 363 -26.77 4.59 -30.02
N TYR A 364 -27.60 3.74 -30.64
CA TYR A 364 -28.31 4.09 -31.88
C TYR A 364 -29.55 4.94 -31.60
N GLU A 365 -30.30 4.59 -30.56
CA GLU A 365 -31.58 5.23 -30.24
C GLU A 365 -31.44 6.27 -29.11
N TYR A 366 -30.30 6.30 -28.42
CA TYR A 366 -30.08 7.07 -27.19
C TYR A 366 -31.13 6.77 -26.10
N ILE A 367 -31.70 5.56 -26.12
CA ILE A 367 -32.67 5.07 -25.14
C ILE A 367 -31.95 4.24 -24.08
N LYS A 368 -32.35 4.42 -22.83
CA LYS A 368 -31.85 3.65 -21.68
C LYS A 368 -32.84 2.58 -21.27
N TYR A 369 -32.32 1.39 -21.02
CA TYR A 369 -33.10 0.26 -20.54
C TYR A 369 -32.54 -0.21 -19.20
N ASN A 370 -33.40 -0.28 -18.17
CA ASN A 370 -33.00 -0.70 -16.84
C ASN A 370 -32.62 -2.19 -16.85
N LEU A 371 -31.42 -2.52 -16.36
CA LEU A 371 -30.95 -3.90 -16.21
C LEU A 371 -31.11 -4.39 -14.78
N LEU A 372 -30.71 -3.56 -13.82
CA LEU A 372 -30.69 -3.85 -12.40
C LEU A 372 -30.97 -2.59 -11.62
N THR A 373 -31.80 -2.68 -10.58
CA THR A 373 -31.90 -1.63 -9.56
C THR A 373 -31.65 -2.22 -8.19
N ILE A 374 -30.73 -1.62 -7.44
CA ILE A 374 -30.43 -1.98 -6.05
C ILE A 374 -31.04 -0.91 -5.14
N TYR A 375 -31.73 -1.35 -4.09
CA TYR A 375 -32.41 -0.50 -3.13
C TYR A 375 -31.80 -0.71 -1.75
N GLU A 376 -31.45 0.36 -1.06
CA GLU A 376 -31.09 0.37 0.36
C GLU A 376 -32.28 0.88 1.20
N TYR A 377 -32.62 0.11 2.24
CA TYR A 377 -33.55 0.55 3.28
C TYR A 377 -32.89 0.48 4.66
N ASN A 378 -33.22 1.43 5.55
CA ASN A 378 -32.99 1.25 6.97
C ASN A 378 -33.89 0.13 7.50
N LYS A 379 -33.33 -0.75 8.33
CA LYS A 379 -34.09 -1.82 8.99
C LYS A 379 -35.16 -1.27 9.93
N ALA A 380 -34.95 -0.10 10.51
CA ALA A 380 -35.92 0.57 11.37
C ALA A 380 -37.17 1.03 10.60
N ASP A 381 -37.05 1.28 9.29
CA ASP A 381 -38.08 1.90 8.45
C ASP A 381 -38.83 0.85 7.58
N ILE A 382 -38.57 -0.44 7.80
CA ILE A 382 -39.13 -1.54 7.01
C ILE A 382 -39.77 -2.62 7.91
N ASP A 383 -41.10 -2.62 7.92
CA ASP A 383 -41.89 -3.63 8.63
C ASP A 383 -42.18 -4.88 7.76
N ALA A 384 -42.85 -5.86 8.36
CA ALA A 384 -43.20 -7.11 7.69
C ALA A 384 -44.14 -6.90 6.48
N ASP A 385 -45.03 -5.90 6.55
CA ASP A 385 -45.99 -5.60 5.48
C ASP A 385 -45.28 -4.99 4.27
N LYS A 386 -44.34 -4.07 4.49
CA LYS A 386 -43.48 -3.52 3.45
C LYS A 386 -42.61 -4.60 2.81
N ILE A 387 -42.01 -5.51 3.60
CA ILE A 387 -41.27 -6.67 3.05
C ILE A 387 -42.18 -7.54 2.17
N ASN A 388 -43.42 -7.80 2.59
CA ASN A 388 -44.37 -8.60 1.81
C ASN A 388 -44.78 -7.88 0.51
N LYS A 389 -44.98 -6.55 0.55
CA LYS A 389 -45.28 -5.74 -0.63
C LYS A 389 -44.12 -5.77 -1.63
N LEU A 390 -42.89 -5.61 -1.16
CA LEU A 390 -41.67 -5.69 -1.99
C LEU A 390 -41.57 -7.06 -2.68
N LYS A 391 -41.74 -8.16 -1.93
CA LYS A 391 -41.73 -9.52 -2.49
C LYS A 391 -42.79 -9.73 -3.57
N LYS A 392 -44.03 -9.24 -3.35
CA LYS A 392 -45.10 -9.28 -4.35
C LYS A 392 -44.72 -8.54 -5.63
N ASN A 393 -43.95 -7.45 -5.50
CA ASN A 393 -43.44 -6.66 -6.62
C ASN A 393 -42.10 -7.16 -7.18
N LYS A 394 -41.75 -8.44 -6.94
CA LYS A 394 -40.54 -9.11 -7.45
C LYS A 394 -39.21 -8.54 -6.96
N TYR A 395 -39.19 -7.81 -5.85
CA TYR A 395 -37.94 -7.42 -5.19
C TYR A 395 -37.34 -8.63 -4.49
N VAL A 396 -36.03 -8.81 -4.65
CA VAL A 396 -35.29 -9.90 -4.01
C VAL A 396 -34.28 -9.33 -3.03
N LYS A 397 -34.29 -9.80 -1.77
CA LYS A 397 -33.26 -9.44 -0.80
C LYS A 397 -31.91 -10.02 -1.25
N ILE A 398 -30.91 -9.15 -1.37
CA ILE A 398 -29.55 -9.50 -1.83
C ILE A 398 -28.51 -9.42 -0.72
N GLY A 399 -28.78 -8.69 0.36
CA GLY A 399 -27.87 -8.60 1.50
C GLY A 399 -28.45 -7.79 2.66
N GLU A 400 -27.75 -7.78 3.79
CA GLU A 400 -28.07 -6.92 4.92
C GLU A 400 -26.84 -6.66 5.80
N SER A 401 -26.82 -5.51 6.46
CA SER A 401 -25.87 -5.16 7.52
C SER A 401 -26.60 -5.06 8.87
N ALA A 402 -25.94 -4.54 9.90
CA ALA A 402 -26.58 -4.31 11.20
C ALA A 402 -27.78 -3.36 11.11
N GLN A 403 -27.69 -2.31 10.29
CA GLN A 403 -28.70 -1.24 10.20
C GLN A 403 -29.45 -1.20 8.86
N LYS A 404 -28.91 -1.83 7.81
CA LYS A 404 -29.43 -1.72 6.45
C LYS A 404 -29.87 -3.07 5.88
N VAL A 405 -30.83 -3.05 4.97
CA VAL A 405 -31.22 -4.19 4.13
C VAL A 405 -31.25 -3.78 2.67
N TYR A 406 -30.74 -4.66 1.80
CA TYR A 406 -30.58 -4.40 0.38
C TYR A 406 -31.48 -5.32 -0.44
N PHE A 407 -32.22 -4.74 -1.39
CA PHE A 407 -33.07 -5.46 -2.34
C PHE A 407 -32.63 -5.17 -3.78
N ALA A 408 -32.96 -6.06 -4.70
CA ALA A 408 -32.75 -5.88 -6.13
C ALA A 408 -34.02 -6.15 -6.95
N THR A 409 -34.16 -5.44 -8.07
CA THR A 409 -35.09 -5.75 -9.15
C THR A 409 -34.32 -5.85 -10.48
N LEU A 410 -34.81 -6.68 -11.39
CA LEU A 410 -34.22 -6.88 -12.71
C LEU A 410 -35.06 -6.24 -13.81
N GLY A 411 -34.41 -5.87 -14.90
CA GLY A 411 -35.04 -5.39 -16.14
C GLY A 411 -35.97 -6.42 -16.80
N SER A 412 -36.88 -5.93 -17.64
CA SER A 412 -37.80 -6.76 -18.43
C SER A 412 -37.22 -7.15 -19.78
N THR A 413 -37.46 -8.39 -20.22
CA THR A 413 -36.98 -9.03 -21.46
C THR A 413 -37.64 -8.53 -22.76
N ASN A 414 -38.19 -7.30 -22.79
CA ASN A 414 -39.05 -6.82 -23.89
C ASN A 414 -38.38 -5.74 -24.75
N HIS A 415 -37.05 -5.77 -24.81
CA HIS A 415 -36.24 -4.78 -25.54
C HIS A 415 -35.40 -5.46 -26.63
N SER A 416 -34.45 -4.74 -27.21
CA SER A 416 -33.61 -5.22 -28.32
C SER A 416 -32.84 -6.50 -27.97
N THR A 417 -32.39 -7.24 -29.00
CA THR A 417 -31.52 -8.42 -28.83
C THR A 417 -30.27 -8.07 -28.02
N GLU A 418 -29.62 -6.95 -28.33
CA GLU A 418 -28.45 -6.46 -27.60
C GLU A 418 -28.73 -6.24 -26.11
N PHE A 419 -29.89 -5.66 -25.77
CA PHE A 419 -30.28 -5.50 -24.36
C PHE A 419 -30.45 -6.85 -23.67
N ASN A 420 -31.11 -7.81 -24.33
CA ASN A 420 -31.38 -9.12 -23.76
C ASN A 420 -30.08 -9.89 -23.46
N GLU A 421 -29.01 -9.66 -24.24
CA GLU A 421 -27.67 -10.20 -23.96
C GLU A 421 -27.01 -9.61 -22.71
N LYS A 422 -27.46 -8.44 -22.24
CA LYS A 422 -26.96 -7.78 -21.01
C LYS A 422 -27.74 -8.16 -19.76
N LEU A 423 -28.86 -8.88 -19.89
CA LEU A 423 -29.63 -9.31 -18.73
C LEU A 423 -28.81 -10.26 -17.84
N ILE A 424 -29.08 -10.20 -16.54
CA ILE A 424 -28.46 -11.05 -15.53
C ILE A 424 -29.52 -11.70 -14.64
N THR A 425 -29.14 -12.79 -14.00
CA THR A 425 -29.96 -13.51 -13.03
C THR A 425 -29.79 -12.94 -11.62
N ILE A 426 -30.75 -13.25 -10.74
CA ILE A 426 -30.66 -12.88 -9.32
C ILE A 426 -29.46 -13.54 -8.63
N ASP A 427 -29.07 -14.74 -9.05
CA ASP A 427 -27.91 -15.42 -8.49
C ASP A 427 -26.61 -14.72 -8.87
N GLU A 428 -26.50 -14.21 -10.10
CA GLU A 428 -25.40 -13.34 -10.51
C GLU A 428 -25.39 -12.02 -9.73
N VAL A 429 -26.55 -11.39 -9.49
CA VAL A 429 -26.64 -10.19 -8.65
C VAL A 429 -26.09 -10.46 -7.25
N LYS A 430 -26.51 -11.54 -6.61
CA LYS A 430 -26.04 -11.91 -5.26
C LYS A 430 -24.55 -12.24 -5.24
N LYS A 431 -24.03 -12.89 -6.29
CA LYS A 431 -22.60 -13.22 -6.41
C LYS A 431 -21.74 -11.96 -6.54
N ASN A 432 -22.22 -10.97 -7.29
CA ASN A 432 -21.47 -9.77 -7.63
C ASN A 432 -21.66 -8.62 -6.64
N PHE A 433 -22.70 -8.65 -5.80
CA PHE A 433 -22.98 -7.66 -4.78
C PHE A 433 -22.19 -7.92 -3.49
N LYS A 434 -21.52 -6.89 -2.97
CA LYS A 434 -20.78 -6.95 -1.71
C LYS A 434 -21.09 -5.73 -0.84
N ILE A 435 -21.25 -5.96 0.47
CA ILE A 435 -21.31 -4.90 1.48
C ILE A 435 -19.88 -4.67 1.97
N LEU A 436 -19.40 -3.43 1.84
CA LEU A 436 -18.09 -2.98 2.30
C LEU A 436 -18.10 -2.75 3.81
N LYS A 437 -16.96 -2.97 4.45
CA LYS A 437 -16.81 -2.81 5.91
C LYS A 437 -16.55 -1.38 6.33
#